data_AF-A0A1H9CV15-F1
#
_entry.id   AF-A0A1H9CV15-F1
#
_cell.length_a   1.000
_cell.length_b   1.000
_cell.length_c   1.000
_cell.angle_alpha   90.00
_cell.angle_beta   90.00
_cell.angle_gamma   90.00
#
_symmetry.space_group_name_H-M   'P 1'
#
loop_
_entity.id
_entity.type
_entity.pdbx_description
1 polymer ?
#
loop_
_entity_poly.entity_id
_entity_poly.type
_entity_poly.pdbx_seq_one_letter_code
_entity_poly.pdbx_strand_id
1 'polypeptide(L)'
;MPSIISTDQLRFYINRLRERLWVKPLVACLLSIAAALAAKLADGTELGLILPTIKPEPVETILSIMAASMLVIATFAVTSMVSAYASASSTATPRSFSLVIGDDRSQNALSTFIGAFIYSIVALTAMKNGYFEAAGRFTLFILTAIVFGVVIITFVRWVDSIARLGRIGTTIAKVEHATAQALMLRQKAPTLDGIPIVSQVHGWAVFASHVGYVQHIDIAALETWARKNEGRVVIAALPGTFAAPGRELAYISICSGEITESDKQQVIQSFQIGNDRLFDDDPRFGLVVLSEIACRALSPAVNDPGTAINIIGTLVRLFVLWNNPPPKTEDEHAPKYSRVEVPEISIHDMFDDAFTGIARDGAGTVEVMIRLQKALQSLVLIGDASMQEAAKHHALLALKRAQLALNLTEDLTIVCNAAAFASTDVSPGNLQGLSGDGVQNHRAP
;
A
#
# COMPACT_ATOMS: atom_id res chain seq x y z
N MET A 1 8.96 -21.50 -25.14
CA MET A 1 7.52 -21.31 -24.82
C MET A 1 7.00 -22.57 -24.14
N PRO A 2 6.08 -22.49 -23.17
CA PRO A 2 5.53 -21.28 -22.57
C PRO A 2 6.30 -20.95 -21.28
N SER A 3 6.63 -19.67 -21.09
CA SER A 3 6.78 -19.10 -19.76
C SER A 3 5.45 -19.31 -19.06
N ILE A 4 5.35 -20.32 -18.21
CA ILE A 4 4.24 -20.43 -17.29
C ILE A 4 4.39 -19.19 -16.40
N ILE A 5 3.63 -18.14 -16.73
CA ILE A 5 3.49 -16.98 -15.86
C ILE A 5 3.04 -17.58 -14.53
N SER A 6 3.89 -17.48 -13.51
CA SER A 6 3.56 -17.99 -12.19
C SER A 6 2.27 -17.30 -11.73
N THR A 7 1.47 -17.98 -10.90
CA THR A 7 0.24 -17.38 -10.35
C THR A 7 0.52 -16.04 -9.67
N ASP A 8 1.72 -15.90 -9.11
CA ASP A 8 2.19 -14.71 -8.39
C ASP A 8 2.53 -13.58 -9.36
N GLN A 9 3.23 -13.86 -10.47
CA GLN A 9 3.43 -12.87 -11.54
C GLN A 9 2.10 -12.42 -12.16
N LEU A 10 1.19 -13.35 -12.45
CA LEU A 10 -0.11 -13.02 -13.02
C LEU A 10 -0.92 -12.13 -12.07
N ARG A 11 -0.93 -12.46 -10.77
CA ARG A 11 -1.56 -11.66 -9.73
C ARG A 11 -0.95 -10.25 -9.67
N PHE A 12 0.36 -10.14 -9.71
CA PHE A 12 1.06 -8.85 -9.72
C PHE A 12 0.65 -8.00 -10.94
N TYR A 13 0.70 -8.57 -12.15
CA TYR A 13 0.33 -7.86 -13.37
C TYR A 13 -1.16 -7.47 -13.41
N ILE A 14 -2.06 -8.35 -12.94
CA ILE A 14 -3.49 -8.06 -12.85
C ILE A 14 -3.76 -6.92 -11.87
N ASN A 15 -3.13 -6.95 -10.69
CA ASN A 15 -3.23 -5.86 -9.72
C ASN A 15 -2.80 -4.53 -10.36
N ARG A 16 -1.67 -4.53 -11.09
CA ARG A 16 -1.16 -3.33 -11.76
C ARG A 16 -2.06 -2.82 -12.88
N LEU A 17 -2.75 -3.72 -13.59
CA LEU A 17 -3.71 -3.34 -14.61
C LEU A 17 -4.97 -2.75 -13.96
N ARG A 18 -5.45 -3.32 -12.85
CA ARG A 18 -6.63 -2.84 -12.10
C ARG A 18 -6.40 -1.47 -11.47
N GLU A 19 -5.16 -1.13 -11.12
CA GLU A 19 -4.78 0.19 -10.63
C GLU A 19 -4.89 1.30 -11.69
N ARG A 20 -4.94 0.96 -12.98
CA ARG A 20 -5.04 1.96 -14.04
C ARG A 20 -6.45 2.53 -14.12
N LEU A 21 -6.54 3.86 -14.04
CA LEU A 21 -7.78 4.63 -14.06
C LEU A 21 -8.70 4.39 -15.27
N TRP A 22 -8.15 3.95 -16.41
CA TRP A 22 -8.92 3.77 -17.65
C TRP A 22 -9.58 2.39 -17.80
N VAL A 23 -9.15 1.39 -17.02
CA VAL A 23 -9.57 -0.01 -17.25
C VAL A 23 -11.03 -0.20 -16.88
N LYS A 24 -11.46 0.29 -15.70
CA LYS A 24 -12.87 0.17 -15.26
C LYS A 24 -13.83 0.97 -16.13
N PRO A 25 -13.54 2.24 -16.52
CA PRO A 25 -14.37 2.94 -17.48
C PRO A 25 -14.49 2.18 -18.79
N LEU A 26 -13.41 1.65 -19.35
CA LEU A 26 -13.44 0.89 -20.60
C LEU A 26 -14.36 -0.34 -20.51
N VAL A 27 -14.26 -1.12 -19.44
CA VAL A 27 -15.13 -2.28 -19.21
C VAL A 27 -16.60 -1.84 -19.08
N ALA A 28 -16.87 -0.77 -18.33
CA ALA A 28 -18.21 -0.21 -18.21
C ALA A 28 -18.76 0.26 -19.57
N CYS A 29 -17.93 0.87 -20.42
CA CYS A 29 -18.32 1.27 -21.78
C CYS A 29 -18.72 0.05 -22.62
N LEU A 30 -17.90 -1.01 -22.62
CA LEU A 30 -18.17 -2.23 -23.37
C LEU A 30 -19.47 -2.90 -22.89
N LEU A 31 -19.68 -2.98 -21.58
CA LEU A 31 -20.90 -3.52 -20.98
C LEU A 31 -22.13 -2.65 -21.33
N SER A 32 -22.00 -1.33 -21.32
CA SER A 32 -23.06 -0.40 -21.72
C SER A 32 -23.48 -0.56 -23.17
N ILE A 33 -22.51 -0.69 -24.09
CA ILE A 33 -22.77 -0.94 -25.51
C ILE A 33 -23.46 -2.29 -25.67
N ALA A 34 -22.95 -3.33 -25.03
CA ALA A 34 -23.54 -4.66 -25.06
C ALA A 34 -24.98 -4.66 -24.53
N ALA A 35 -25.24 -3.98 -23.41
CA ALA A 35 -26.56 -3.87 -22.81
C ALA A 35 -27.56 -3.13 -23.72
N ALA A 36 -27.15 -2.03 -24.34
CA ALA A 36 -27.98 -1.28 -25.28
C ALA A 36 -28.36 -2.14 -26.50
N LEU A 37 -27.42 -2.91 -27.05
CA LEU A 37 -27.67 -3.77 -28.21
C LEU A 37 -28.44 -5.04 -27.84
N ALA A 38 -28.23 -5.58 -26.65
CA ALA A 38 -28.92 -6.79 -26.15
C ALA A 38 -30.43 -6.60 -26.04
N ALA A 39 -30.93 -5.37 -25.90
CA ALA A 39 -32.37 -5.11 -25.88
C ALA A 39 -33.08 -5.62 -27.15
N LYS A 40 -32.39 -5.69 -28.30
CA LYS A 40 -32.93 -6.27 -29.54
C LYS A 40 -33.19 -7.78 -29.44
N LEU A 41 -32.47 -8.51 -28.58
CA LEU A 41 -32.70 -9.95 -28.42
C LEU A 41 -34.12 -10.24 -27.91
N ALA A 42 -34.76 -9.29 -27.23
CA ALA A 42 -36.15 -9.42 -26.79
C ALA A 42 -37.14 -9.41 -27.97
N ASP A 43 -36.82 -8.80 -29.10
CA ASP A 43 -37.68 -8.79 -30.29
C ASP A 43 -37.82 -10.20 -30.91
N GLY A 44 -36.84 -11.08 -30.71
CA GLY A 44 -36.90 -12.47 -31.17
C GLY A 44 -37.68 -13.44 -30.26
N THR A 45 -38.35 -12.94 -29.22
CA THR A 45 -39.04 -13.79 -28.23
C THR A 45 -40.56 -13.55 -28.25
N GLU A 46 -41.35 -14.51 -27.76
CA GLU A 46 -42.82 -14.37 -27.65
C GLU A 46 -43.27 -13.23 -26.71
N LEU A 47 -42.33 -12.59 -26.00
CA LEU A 47 -42.58 -11.41 -25.15
C LEU A 47 -43.21 -10.24 -25.92
N GLY A 48 -43.02 -10.14 -27.24
CA GLY A 48 -43.62 -9.09 -28.07
C GLY A 48 -45.14 -9.10 -28.13
N LEU A 49 -45.79 -10.22 -27.80
CA LEU A 49 -47.26 -10.34 -27.78
C LEU A 49 -47.87 -10.00 -26.41
N ILE A 50 -47.08 -10.02 -25.34
CA ILE A 50 -47.54 -9.90 -23.95
C ILE A 50 -47.20 -8.51 -23.37
N LEU A 51 -46.10 -7.91 -23.83
CA LEU A 51 -45.57 -6.68 -23.24
C LEU A 51 -46.31 -5.42 -23.74
N PRO A 52 -46.51 -4.42 -22.88
CA PRO A 52 -47.09 -3.14 -23.26
C PRO A 52 -46.24 -2.43 -24.32
N THR A 53 -46.89 -1.89 -25.35
CA THR A 53 -46.23 -1.06 -26.35
C THR A 53 -45.90 0.30 -25.75
N ILE A 54 -44.60 0.55 -25.51
CA ILE A 54 -44.12 1.86 -25.05
C ILE A 54 -43.87 2.76 -26.26
N LYS A 55 -44.40 3.98 -26.18
CA LYS A 55 -44.13 5.00 -27.20
C LYS A 55 -42.65 5.38 -27.19
N PRO A 56 -42.03 5.72 -28.34
CA PRO A 56 -40.61 6.07 -28.38
C PRO A 56 -40.28 7.35 -27.60
N GLU A 57 -41.19 8.33 -27.58
CA GLU A 57 -40.87 9.70 -27.12
C GLU A 57 -40.38 9.77 -25.66
N PRO A 58 -41.00 9.08 -24.68
CA PRO A 58 -40.52 9.07 -23.29
C PRO A 58 -39.12 8.47 -23.14
N VAL A 59 -38.83 7.40 -23.88
CA VAL A 59 -37.52 6.72 -23.82
C VAL A 59 -36.44 7.63 -24.40
N GLU A 60 -36.70 8.22 -25.56
CA GLU A 60 -35.78 9.18 -26.21
C GLU A 60 -35.51 10.40 -25.33
N THR A 61 -36.53 10.89 -24.63
CA THR A 61 -36.40 12.04 -23.72
C THR A 61 -35.48 11.72 -22.56
N ILE A 62 -35.69 10.58 -21.88
CA ILE A 62 -34.85 10.15 -20.75
C ILE A 62 -33.40 9.90 -21.21
N LEU A 63 -33.22 9.20 -22.33
CA LEU A 63 -31.89 8.94 -22.89
C LEU A 63 -31.17 10.24 -23.27
N SER A 64 -31.87 11.23 -23.84
CA SER A 64 -31.29 12.54 -24.18
C SER A 64 -30.87 13.33 -22.93
N ILE A 65 -31.70 13.34 -21.88
CA ILE A 65 -31.39 13.99 -20.59
C ILE A 65 -30.17 13.33 -19.95
N MET A 66 -30.12 12.00 -19.95
CA MET A 66 -28.98 11.25 -19.42
C MET A 66 -27.71 11.54 -20.23
N ALA A 67 -27.76 11.51 -21.56
CA ALA A 67 -26.60 11.81 -22.40
C ALA A 67 -26.04 13.22 -22.15
N ALA A 68 -26.90 14.24 -22.00
CA ALA A 68 -26.45 15.60 -21.73
C ALA A 68 -25.88 15.78 -20.31
N SER A 69 -26.51 15.18 -19.30
CA SER A 69 -26.13 15.38 -17.89
C SER A 69 -24.94 14.52 -17.45
N MET A 70 -24.82 13.29 -17.95
CA MET A 70 -23.81 12.33 -17.48
C MET A 70 -22.39 12.75 -17.80
N LEU A 71 -22.14 13.40 -18.95
CA LEU A 71 -20.81 13.90 -19.30
C LEU A 71 -20.38 15.04 -18.36
N VAL A 72 -21.32 15.93 -17.99
CA VAL A 72 -21.09 17.02 -17.04
C VAL A 72 -20.77 16.46 -15.65
N ILE A 73 -21.56 15.49 -15.18
CA ILE A 73 -21.33 14.83 -13.88
C ILE A 73 -20.00 14.05 -13.89
N ALA A 74 -19.66 13.36 -14.97
CA ALA A 74 -18.37 12.68 -15.11
C ALA A 74 -17.20 13.68 -15.06
N THR A 75 -17.31 14.82 -15.75
CA THR A 75 -16.30 15.88 -15.72
C THR A 75 -16.14 16.46 -14.32
N PHE A 76 -17.26 16.79 -13.65
CA PHE A 76 -17.26 17.23 -12.26
C PHE A 76 -16.62 16.19 -11.33
N ALA A 77 -16.87 14.90 -11.57
CA ALA A 77 -16.31 13.82 -10.78
C ALA A 77 -14.79 13.71 -10.94
N VAL A 78 -14.27 13.79 -12.18
CA VAL A 78 -12.81 13.80 -12.44
C VAL A 78 -12.16 15.00 -11.75
N THR A 79 -12.69 16.21 -11.92
CA THR A 79 -12.14 17.43 -11.32
C THR A 79 -12.11 17.36 -9.80
N SER A 80 -13.18 16.84 -9.20
CA SER A 80 -13.27 16.68 -7.74
C SER A 80 -12.28 15.63 -7.24
N MET A 81 -12.07 14.53 -7.98
CA MET A 81 -11.07 13.52 -7.64
C MET A 81 -9.65 14.09 -7.68
N VAL A 82 -9.30 14.80 -8.76
CA VAL A 82 -7.98 15.44 -8.90
C VAL A 82 -7.73 16.42 -7.75
N SER A 83 -8.73 17.22 -7.38
CA SER A 83 -8.63 18.13 -6.23
C SER A 83 -8.42 17.39 -4.90
N ALA A 84 -9.17 16.30 -4.67
CA ALA A 84 -9.00 15.47 -3.47
C ALA A 84 -7.60 14.82 -3.43
N TYR A 85 -7.08 14.36 -4.57
CA TYR A 85 -5.75 13.76 -4.66
C TYR A 85 -4.63 14.78 -4.45
N ALA A 86 -4.78 16.00 -4.99
CA ALA A 86 -3.85 17.09 -4.73
C ALA A 86 -3.80 17.44 -3.23
N SER A 87 -4.96 17.50 -2.58
CA SER A 87 -5.06 17.74 -1.13
C SER A 87 -4.40 16.63 -0.30
N ALA A 88 -4.59 15.35 -0.68
CA ALA A 88 -3.92 14.24 0.00
C ALA A 88 -2.39 14.30 -0.18
N SER A 89 -1.90 14.61 -1.38
CA SER A 89 -0.46 14.78 -1.64
C SER A 89 0.16 15.95 -0.85
N SER A 90 -0.60 17.04 -0.69
CA SER A 90 -0.14 18.22 0.06
C SER A 90 -0.20 18.07 1.58
N THR A 91 -1.09 17.22 2.11
CA THR A 91 -1.28 17.05 3.56
C THR A 91 -0.57 15.82 4.13
N ALA A 92 -0.47 14.74 3.35
CA ALA A 92 0.23 13.51 3.73
C ALA A 92 1.63 13.46 3.09
N THR A 93 1.84 12.61 2.09
CA THR A 93 3.10 12.48 1.35
C THR A 93 2.80 12.08 -0.10
N PRO A 94 3.60 12.49 -1.10
CA PRO A 94 3.41 12.03 -2.48
C PRO A 94 3.38 10.51 -2.62
N ARG A 95 4.01 9.77 -1.70
CA ARG A 95 4.02 8.30 -1.69
C ARG A 95 2.70 7.66 -1.28
N SER A 96 1.84 8.34 -0.52
CA SER A 96 0.49 7.84 -0.23
C SER A 96 -0.48 8.07 -1.40
N PHE A 97 -0.10 8.85 -2.40
CA PHE A 97 -0.94 9.18 -3.55
C PHE A 97 -1.40 7.94 -4.32
N SER A 98 -0.53 6.94 -4.50
CA SER A 98 -0.87 5.69 -5.21
C SER A 98 -2.04 4.93 -4.54
N LEU A 99 -2.10 4.93 -3.20
CA LEU A 99 -3.20 4.32 -2.45
C LEU A 99 -4.49 5.16 -2.48
N VAL A 100 -4.37 6.48 -2.58
CA VAL A 100 -5.54 7.37 -2.64
C VAL A 100 -6.16 7.36 -4.05
N ILE A 101 -5.35 7.33 -5.11
CA ILE A 101 -5.83 7.30 -6.51
C ILE A 101 -6.41 5.94 -6.91
N GLY A 102 -5.93 4.85 -6.29
CA GLY A 102 -6.49 3.51 -6.42
C GLY A 102 -7.86 3.31 -5.77
N ASP A 103 -8.53 4.37 -5.30
CA ASP A 103 -9.82 4.27 -4.63
C ASP A 103 -10.92 3.70 -5.54
N ASP A 104 -11.31 2.46 -5.24
CA ASP A 104 -12.29 1.73 -6.04
C ASP A 104 -13.64 2.46 -6.12
N ARG A 105 -14.09 3.12 -5.04
CA ARG A 105 -15.40 3.78 -5.01
C ARG A 105 -15.48 4.96 -5.98
N SER A 106 -14.44 5.79 -6.00
CA SER A 106 -14.36 6.94 -6.90
C SER A 106 -14.28 6.51 -8.35
N GLN A 107 -13.37 5.57 -8.66
CA GLN A 107 -13.23 5.05 -10.02
C GLN A 107 -14.51 4.35 -10.50
N ASN A 108 -15.19 3.60 -9.63
CA ASN A 108 -16.46 2.96 -9.97
C ASN A 108 -17.53 4.00 -10.29
N ALA A 109 -17.63 5.08 -9.51
CA ALA A 109 -18.60 6.14 -9.79
C ALA A 109 -18.37 6.82 -11.15
N LEU A 110 -17.11 7.19 -11.43
CA LEU A 110 -16.73 7.74 -12.73
C LEU A 110 -17.04 6.78 -13.88
N SER A 111 -16.72 5.49 -13.69
CA SER A 111 -17.00 4.44 -14.69
C SER A 111 -18.50 4.31 -14.96
N THR A 112 -19.33 4.37 -13.91
CA THR A 112 -20.80 4.34 -14.04
C THR A 112 -21.32 5.56 -14.80
N PHE A 113 -20.81 6.77 -14.53
CA PHE A 113 -21.26 7.98 -15.24
C PHE A 113 -20.87 7.97 -16.71
N ILE A 114 -19.62 7.58 -17.03
CA ILE A 114 -19.16 7.44 -18.42
C ILE A 114 -19.92 6.32 -19.13
N GLY A 115 -20.11 5.18 -18.46
CA GLY A 115 -20.89 4.06 -18.96
C GLY A 115 -22.34 4.44 -19.26
N ALA A 116 -22.99 5.18 -18.36
CA ALA A 116 -24.36 5.67 -18.56
C ALA A 116 -24.44 6.67 -19.72
N PHE A 117 -23.46 7.57 -19.85
CA PHE A 117 -23.35 8.49 -20.99
C PHE A 117 -23.29 7.75 -22.33
N ILE A 118 -22.39 6.77 -22.45
CA ILE A 118 -22.22 5.98 -23.68
C ILE A 118 -23.45 5.11 -23.95
N TYR A 119 -23.99 4.45 -22.91
CA TYR A 119 -25.25 3.72 -23.00
C TYR A 119 -26.34 4.61 -23.60
N SER A 120 -26.50 5.83 -23.06
CA SER A 120 -27.53 6.76 -23.50
C SER A 120 -27.36 7.20 -24.95
N ILE A 121 -26.14 7.49 -25.41
CA ILE A 121 -25.89 7.85 -26.82
C ILE A 121 -26.20 6.67 -27.73
N VAL A 122 -25.68 5.48 -27.44
CA VAL A 122 -25.85 4.30 -28.30
C VAL A 122 -27.30 3.87 -28.37
N ALA A 123 -27.99 3.81 -27.23
CA ALA A 123 -29.41 3.51 -27.15
C ALA A 123 -30.27 4.55 -27.88
N LEU A 124 -29.95 5.85 -27.75
CA LEU A 124 -30.67 6.93 -28.43
C LEU A 124 -30.48 6.86 -29.95
N THR A 125 -29.26 6.63 -30.42
CA THR A 125 -28.97 6.46 -31.85
C THR A 125 -29.69 5.23 -32.41
N ALA A 126 -29.67 4.10 -31.69
CA ALA A 126 -30.38 2.89 -32.09
C ALA A 126 -31.90 3.10 -32.13
N MET A 127 -32.48 3.80 -31.15
CA MET A 127 -33.91 4.14 -31.12
C MET A 127 -34.31 5.00 -32.32
N LYS A 128 -33.56 6.08 -32.59
CA LYS A 128 -33.83 6.99 -33.72
C LYS A 128 -33.72 6.35 -35.09
N ASN A 129 -32.88 5.32 -35.21
CA ASN A 129 -32.72 4.55 -36.44
C ASN A 129 -33.75 3.41 -36.59
N GLY A 130 -34.73 3.31 -35.68
CA GLY A 130 -35.76 2.28 -35.74
C GLY A 130 -35.22 0.86 -35.49
N TYR A 131 -34.13 0.72 -34.76
CA TYR A 131 -33.45 -0.56 -34.54
C TYR A 131 -34.26 -1.56 -33.68
N PHE A 132 -35.22 -1.07 -32.89
CA PHE A 132 -36.01 -1.85 -31.93
C PHE A 132 -37.50 -1.94 -32.32
N GLU A 133 -38.08 -3.12 -32.14
CA GLU A 133 -39.52 -3.34 -32.24
C GLU A 133 -40.22 -3.16 -30.87
N ALA A 134 -41.44 -3.67 -30.69
CA ALA A 134 -42.23 -3.43 -29.49
C ALA A 134 -41.58 -3.99 -28.21
N ALA A 135 -41.12 -5.23 -28.25
CA ALA A 135 -40.51 -5.91 -27.09
C ALA A 135 -39.17 -5.29 -26.70
N GLY A 136 -38.34 -4.95 -27.70
CA GLY A 136 -37.05 -4.30 -27.54
C GLY A 136 -37.18 -2.90 -26.98
N ARG A 137 -38.19 -2.12 -27.42
CA ARG A 137 -38.49 -0.79 -26.84
C ARG A 137 -38.89 -0.89 -25.38
N PHE A 138 -39.76 -1.85 -25.02
CA PHE A 138 -40.14 -2.08 -23.63
C PHE A 138 -38.93 -2.47 -22.78
N THR A 139 -38.11 -3.39 -23.28
CA THR A 139 -36.89 -3.85 -22.63
C THR A 139 -35.90 -2.69 -22.43
N LEU A 140 -35.72 -1.85 -23.44
CA LEU A 140 -34.85 -0.67 -23.36
C LEU A 140 -35.38 0.34 -22.34
N PHE A 141 -36.70 0.54 -22.24
CA PHE A 141 -37.28 1.42 -21.23
C PHE A 141 -36.98 0.93 -19.80
N ILE A 142 -37.20 -0.36 -19.53
CA ILE A 142 -36.88 -0.96 -18.22
C ILE A 142 -35.38 -0.86 -17.93
N LEU A 143 -34.53 -1.21 -18.90
CA LEU A 143 -33.08 -1.10 -18.76
C LEU A 143 -32.66 0.35 -18.47
N THR A 144 -33.24 1.33 -19.17
CA THR A 144 -32.96 2.74 -18.97
C THR A 144 -33.37 3.19 -17.56
N ALA A 145 -34.53 2.77 -17.07
CA ALA A 145 -34.97 3.05 -15.71
C ALA A 145 -34.01 2.44 -14.65
N ILE A 146 -33.54 1.21 -14.87
CA ILE A 146 -32.55 0.56 -14.01
C ILE A 146 -31.23 1.34 -14.01
N VAL A 147 -30.68 1.65 -15.19
CA VAL A 147 -29.43 2.42 -15.33
C VAL A 147 -29.56 3.78 -14.66
N PHE A 148 -30.70 4.46 -14.84
CA PHE A 148 -30.96 5.74 -14.19
C PHE A 148 -30.99 5.62 -12.66
N GLY A 149 -31.65 4.59 -12.11
CA GLY A 149 -31.62 4.31 -10.67
C GLY A 149 -30.21 4.03 -10.15
N VAL A 150 -29.41 3.24 -10.89
CA VAL A 150 -28.00 2.95 -10.55
C VAL A 150 -27.17 4.23 -10.54
N VAL A 151 -27.36 5.13 -11.51
CA VAL A 151 -26.70 6.42 -11.57
C VAL A 151 -27.02 7.26 -10.33
N ILE A 152 -28.29 7.37 -9.93
CA ILE A 152 -28.70 8.15 -8.76
C ILE A 152 -28.05 7.60 -7.48
N ILE A 153 -28.14 6.29 -7.26
CA ILE A 153 -27.55 5.65 -6.08
C ILE A 153 -26.02 5.84 -6.06
N THR A 154 -25.39 5.69 -7.22
CA THR A 154 -23.94 5.87 -7.38
C THR A 154 -23.53 7.31 -7.09
N PHE A 155 -24.29 8.29 -7.58
CA PHE A 155 -24.04 9.70 -7.34
C PHE A 155 -24.12 10.05 -5.85
N VAL A 156 -25.18 9.64 -5.15
CA VAL A 156 -25.33 9.91 -3.71
C VAL A 156 -24.19 9.28 -2.90
N ARG A 157 -23.85 8.02 -3.18
CA ARG A 157 -22.73 7.33 -2.52
C ARG A 157 -21.38 7.97 -2.82
N TRP A 158 -21.20 8.45 -4.04
CA TRP A 158 -19.98 9.09 -4.48
C TRP A 158 -19.76 10.45 -3.81
N VAL A 159 -20.80 11.28 -3.73
CA VAL A 159 -20.76 12.59 -3.02
C VAL A 159 -20.33 12.39 -1.56
N ASP A 160 -20.87 11.38 -0.90
CA ASP A 160 -20.48 11.04 0.47
C ASP A 160 -19.01 10.56 0.55
N SER A 161 -18.55 9.81 -0.45
CA SER A 161 -17.16 9.33 -0.52
C SER A 161 -16.15 10.46 -0.74
N ILE A 162 -16.45 11.41 -1.62
CA ILE A 162 -15.49 12.47 -2.00
C ILE A 162 -15.21 13.47 -0.88
N ALA A 163 -16.22 13.74 -0.05
CA ALA A 163 -16.07 14.56 1.15
C ALA A 163 -15.04 13.98 2.15
N ARG A 164 -14.71 12.69 2.04
CA ARG A 164 -13.75 12.01 2.92
C ARG A 164 -12.40 11.73 2.28
N LEU A 165 -12.29 11.71 0.96
CA LEU A 165 -11.08 11.26 0.25
C LEU A 165 -9.86 12.15 0.44
N GLY A 166 -10.04 13.47 0.59
CA GLY A 166 -8.95 14.40 0.84
C GLY A 166 -8.56 14.55 2.32
N ARG A 167 -9.22 13.84 3.25
CA ARG A 167 -8.96 13.99 4.68
C ARG A 167 -7.73 13.19 5.09
N ILE A 168 -6.86 13.79 5.90
CA ILE A 168 -5.65 13.13 6.42
C ILE A 168 -5.95 11.78 7.08
N GLY A 169 -7.06 11.70 7.83
CA GLY A 169 -7.47 10.47 8.52
C GLY A 169 -7.80 9.30 7.58
N THR A 170 -8.39 9.57 6.41
CA THR A 170 -8.65 8.49 5.44
C THR A 170 -7.38 8.05 4.74
N THR A 171 -6.44 8.97 4.51
CA THR A 171 -5.12 8.64 3.96
C THR A 171 -4.34 7.75 4.94
N ILE A 172 -4.30 8.11 6.22
CA ILE A 172 -3.68 7.29 7.28
C ILE A 172 -4.30 5.90 7.32
N ALA A 173 -5.63 5.80 7.32
CA ALA A 173 -6.33 4.51 7.34
C ALA A 173 -6.03 3.64 6.11
N LYS A 174 -5.87 4.24 4.92
CA LYS A 174 -5.49 3.51 3.70
C LYS A 174 -4.06 2.99 3.76
N VAL A 175 -3.13 3.81 4.23
CA VAL A 175 -1.73 3.40 4.43
C VAL A 175 -1.66 2.30 5.50
N GLU A 176 -2.35 2.45 6.63
CA GLU A 176 -2.44 1.43 7.68
C GLU A 176 -2.96 0.10 7.11
N HIS A 177 -4.06 0.14 6.36
CA HIS A 177 -4.64 -1.08 5.78
C HIS A 177 -3.69 -1.76 4.78
N ALA A 178 -3.06 -1.01 3.87
CA ALA A 178 -2.09 -1.56 2.93
C ALA A 178 -0.88 -2.16 3.66
N THR A 179 -0.39 -1.48 4.69
CA THR A 179 0.74 -1.95 5.52
C THR A 179 0.37 -3.22 6.28
N ALA A 180 -0.83 -3.27 6.87
CA ALA A 180 -1.33 -4.44 7.60
C ALA A 180 -1.44 -5.66 6.68
N GLN A 181 -1.92 -5.47 5.43
CA GLN A 181 -1.98 -6.55 4.45
C GLN A 181 -0.59 -7.10 4.09
N ALA A 182 0.39 -6.23 3.86
CA ALA A 182 1.77 -6.63 3.58
C ALA A 182 2.42 -7.34 4.79
N LEU A 183 2.18 -6.85 6.01
CA LEU A 183 2.64 -7.50 7.24
C LEU A 183 2.03 -8.89 7.42
N MET A 184 0.71 -9.05 7.20
CA MET A 184 0.04 -10.35 7.29
C MET A 184 0.55 -11.34 6.24
N LEU A 185 0.81 -10.88 5.02
CA LEU A 185 1.39 -11.73 3.97
C LEU A 185 2.79 -12.22 4.39
N ARG A 186 3.61 -11.30 4.90
CA ARG A 186 4.96 -11.63 5.36
C ARG A 186 4.98 -12.50 6.62
N GLN A 187 4.02 -12.38 7.52
CA GLN A 187 3.90 -13.31 8.67
C GLN A 187 3.60 -14.74 8.25
N LYS A 188 2.74 -14.92 7.25
CA LYS A 188 2.41 -16.24 6.71
C LYS A 188 3.62 -16.86 6.02
N ALA A 189 4.41 -16.04 5.32
CA ALA A 189 5.60 -16.45 4.60
C ALA A 189 6.82 -15.56 4.97
N PRO A 190 7.45 -15.75 6.15
CA PRO A 190 8.55 -14.91 6.64
C PRO A 190 9.75 -14.87 5.68
N THR A 191 9.91 -15.92 4.90
CA THR A 191 10.97 -16.15 3.91
C THR A 191 10.41 -16.25 2.49
N LEU A 192 9.24 -15.66 2.20
CA LEU A 192 8.56 -15.78 0.88
C LEU A 192 8.38 -17.25 0.43
N ASP A 193 8.00 -18.12 1.35
CA ASP A 193 7.88 -19.58 1.18
C ASP A 193 9.20 -20.32 0.84
N GLY A 194 10.33 -19.61 0.88
CA GLY A 194 11.68 -20.18 0.84
C GLY A 194 12.15 -20.69 2.19
N ILE A 195 13.43 -21.01 2.29
CA ILE A 195 14.09 -21.36 3.57
C ILE A 195 14.80 -20.14 4.16
N PRO A 196 14.93 -20.05 5.49
CA PRO A 196 15.75 -19.01 6.10
C PRO A 196 17.20 -19.16 5.64
N ILE A 197 17.95 -18.05 5.57
CA ILE A 197 19.38 -18.11 5.29
C ILE A 197 20.07 -18.90 6.40
N VAL A 198 20.73 -20.01 6.05
CA VAL A 198 21.46 -20.86 6.99
C VAL A 198 22.97 -20.78 6.75
N SER A 199 23.37 -20.37 5.55
CA SER A 199 24.77 -20.39 5.10
C SER A 199 25.41 -19.01 5.04
N GLN A 200 26.74 -18.96 5.21
CA GLN A 200 27.50 -17.79 4.76
C GLN A 200 27.30 -17.62 3.26
N VAL A 201 27.14 -16.37 2.82
CA VAL A 201 26.91 -16.02 1.43
C VAL A 201 28.01 -16.65 0.55
N HIS A 202 27.63 -17.66 -0.24
CA HIS A 202 28.52 -18.39 -1.12
C HIS A 202 27.90 -18.49 -2.51
N GLY A 203 28.76 -18.36 -3.54
CA GLY A 203 28.36 -18.41 -4.94
C GLY A 203 28.66 -17.13 -5.70
N TRP A 204 28.21 -17.10 -6.95
CA TRP A 204 28.40 -15.98 -7.85
C TRP A 204 27.32 -14.93 -7.61
N ALA A 205 27.74 -13.68 -7.42
CA ALA A 205 26.83 -12.55 -7.29
C ALA A 205 26.09 -12.27 -8.61
N VAL A 206 24.78 -12.07 -8.51
CA VAL A 206 23.92 -11.60 -9.59
C VAL A 206 23.56 -10.16 -9.30
N PHE A 207 23.98 -9.26 -10.19
CA PHE A 207 23.78 -7.82 -10.01
C PHE A 207 22.52 -7.33 -10.71
N ALA A 208 21.97 -6.24 -10.20
CA ALA A 208 20.86 -5.56 -10.87
C ALA A 208 21.30 -4.99 -12.24
N SER A 209 20.39 -5.10 -13.22
CA SER A 209 20.64 -4.61 -14.59
C SER A 209 20.36 -3.11 -14.75
N HIS A 210 19.44 -2.56 -13.94
CA HIS A 210 19.00 -1.17 -14.00
C HIS A 210 18.77 -0.63 -12.57
N VAL A 211 18.70 0.70 -12.46
CA VAL A 211 18.46 1.40 -11.20
C VAL A 211 16.97 1.43 -10.87
N GLY A 212 16.62 1.10 -9.63
CA GLY A 212 15.24 1.16 -9.14
C GLY A 212 15.09 0.48 -7.77
N TYR A 213 13.87 0.06 -7.45
CA TYR A 213 13.55 -0.71 -6.26
C TYR A 213 13.08 -2.10 -6.66
N VAL A 214 13.50 -3.12 -5.91
CA VAL A 214 12.91 -4.46 -6.01
C VAL A 214 11.45 -4.35 -5.56
N GLN A 215 10.51 -4.61 -6.47
CA GLN A 215 9.07 -4.52 -6.22
C GLN A 215 8.46 -5.88 -5.92
N HIS A 216 8.96 -6.93 -6.58
CA HIS A 216 8.48 -8.30 -6.46
C HIS A 216 9.61 -9.27 -6.79
N ILE A 217 9.59 -10.45 -6.17
CA ILE A 217 10.53 -11.55 -6.43
C ILE A 217 9.72 -12.81 -6.72
N ASP A 218 9.89 -13.37 -7.91
CA ASP A 218 9.29 -14.66 -8.27
C ASP A 218 10.13 -15.81 -7.71
N ILE A 219 9.82 -16.21 -6.47
CA ILE A 219 10.53 -17.31 -5.79
C ILE A 219 10.31 -18.65 -6.52
N ALA A 220 9.16 -18.85 -7.17
CA ALA A 220 8.88 -20.07 -7.92
C ALA A 220 9.78 -20.21 -9.16
N ALA A 221 10.03 -19.10 -9.86
CA ALA A 221 10.97 -19.05 -10.98
C ALA A 221 12.41 -19.35 -10.52
N LEU A 222 12.81 -18.79 -9.37
CA LEU A 222 14.13 -19.05 -8.77
C LEU A 222 14.28 -20.51 -8.32
N GLU A 223 13.26 -21.13 -7.72
CA GLU A 223 13.27 -22.56 -7.38
C GLU A 223 13.38 -23.41 -8.66
N THR A 224 12.67 -23.04 -9.72
CA THR A 224 12.71 -23.76 -11.01
C THR A 224 14.11 -23.71 -11.62
N TRP A 225 14.74 -22.53 -11.60
CA TRP A 225 16.13 -22.35 -12.00
C TRP A 225 17.07 -23.21 -11.15
N ALA A 226 16.91 -23.16 -9.82
CA ALA A 226 17.76 -23.90 -8.88
C ALA A 226 17.63 -25.42 -9.05
N ARG A 227 16.42 -25.94 -9.30
CA ARG A 227 16.22 -27.38 -9.58
C ARG A 227 16.87 -27.81 -10.89
N LYS A 228 16.71 -27.03 -11.94
CA LYS A 228 17.26 -27.34 -13.27
C LYS A 228 18.79 -27.41 -13.27
N ASN A 229 19.43 -26.53 -12.51
CA ASN A 229 20.89 -26.41 -12.45
C ASN A 229 21.50 -27.11 -11.22
N GLU A 230 20.72 -27.93 -10.51
CA GLU A 230 21.11 -28.58 -9.25
C GLU A 230 21.76 -27.63 -8.23
N GLY A 231 21.30 -26.38 -8.22
CA GLY A 231 21.88 -25.27 -7.47
C GLY A 231 21.06 -24.81 -6.28
N ARG A 232 21.52 -23.68 -5.72
CA ARG A 232 20.86 -22.89 -4.67
C ARG A 232 20.91 -21.40 -5.01
N VAL A 233 19.91 -20.67 -4.54
CA VAL A 233 19.81 -19.22 -4.66
C VAL A 233 19.71 -18.62 -3.27
N VAL A 234 20.55 -17.64 -2.95
CA VAL A 234 20.47 -16.85 -1.71
C VAL A 234 20.05 -15.43 -2.09
N ILE A 235 18.88 -15.00 -1.64
CA ILE A 235 18.37 -13.65 -1.90
C ILE A 235 19.18 -12.64 -1.08
N ALA A 236 19.69 -11.61 -1.76
CA ALA A 236 20.40 -10.50 -1.12
C ALA A 236 19.52 -9.23 -1.02
N ALA A 237 18.63 -9.02 -2.00
CA ALA A 237 17.76 -7.85 -2.07
C ALA A 237 16.28 -8.25 -1.92
N LEU A 238 15.67 -7.91 -0.78
CA LEU A 238 14.23 -8.07 -0.53
C LEU A 238 13.42 -6.98 -1.25
N PRO A 239 12.09 -7.17 -1.43
CA PRO A 239 11.20 -6.09 -1.85
C PRO A 239 11.41 -4.83 -1.00
N GLY A 240 11.48 -3.68 -1.67
CA GLY A 240 11.84 -2.39 -1.05
C GLY A 240 13.31 -2.02 -1.14
N THR A 241 14.20 -2.96 -1.45
CA THR A 241 15.65 -2.70 -1.57
C THR A 241 15.95 -1.88 -2.81
N PHE A 242 16.76 -0.82 -2.65
CA PHE A 242 17.29 -0.06 -3.77
C PHE A 242 18.33 -0.86 -4.54
N ALA A 243 18.01 -1.19 -5.79
CA ALA A 243 18.81 -1.94 -6.74
C ALA A 243 19.51 -0.98 -7.71
N ALA A 244 20.78 -1.25 -7.99
CA ALA A 244 21.59 -0.49 -8.94
C ALA A 244 22.69 -1.41 -9.51
N PRO A 245 23.26 -1.10 -10.69
CA PRO A 245 24.41 -1.82 -11.21
C PRO A 245 25.53 -1.89 -10.15
N GLY A 246 26.03 -3.10 -9.88
CA GLY A 246 27.02 -3.35 -8.82
C GLY A 246 26.45 -3.65 -7.44
N ARG A 247 25.12 -3.60 -7.24
CA ARG A 247 24.46 -4.20 -6.07
C ARG A 247 23.89 -5.56 -6.38
N GLU A 248 24.11 -6.49 -5.46
CA GLU A 248 23.70 -7.88 -5.55
C GLU A 248 22.19 -8.00 -5.30
N LEU A 249 21.50 -8.66 -6.23
CA LEU A 249 20.11 -9.10 -6.07
C LEU A 249 20.04 -10.44 -5.35
N ALA A 250 20.95 -11.34 -5.74
CA ALA A 250 21.07 -12.68 -5.19
C ALA A 250 22.49 -13.23 -5.41
N TYR A 251 22.78 -14.32 -4.71
CA TYR A 251 23.94 -15.17 -4.95
C TYR A 251 23.45 -16.53 -5.42
N ILE A 252 24.11 -17.07 -6.43
CA ILE A 252 23.75 -18.35 -7.01
C ILE A 252 24.92 -19.32 -6.95
N SER A 253 24.63 -20.58 -6.64
CA SER A 253 25.62 -21.66 -6.59
C SER A 253 25.08 -22.90 -7.27
N ILE A 254 25.97 -23.67 -7.90
CA ILE A 254 25.66 -24.94 -8.58
C ILE A 254 26.65 -26.01 -8.12
N CYS A 255 26.21 -27.27 -8.08
CA CYS A 255 27.06 -28.37 -7.62
C CYS A 255 28.20 -28.72 -8.60
N SER A 256 27.99 -28.51 -9.90
CA SER A 256 29.01 -28.75 -10.93
C SER A 256 28.80 -27.85 -12.14
N GLY A 257 29.90 -27.41 -12.77
CA GLY A 257 29.89 -26.52 -13.93
C GLY A 257 30.23 -25.06 -13.62
N GLU A 258 30.19 -24.22 -14.66
CA GLU A 258 30.33 -22.78 -14.55
C GLU A 258 28.98 -22.09 -14.75
N ILE A 259 28.75 -21.00 -14.02
CA ILE A 259 27.55 -20.18 -14.18
C ILE A 259 27.70 -19.32 -15.43
N THR A 260 26.76 -19.48 -16.36
CA THR A 260 26.74 -18.70 -17.60
C THR A 260 26.06 -17.35 -17.41
N GLU A 261 26.30 -16.41 -18.32
CA GLU A 261 25.55 -15.14 -18.34
C GLU A 261 24.03 -15.37 -18.56
N SER A 262 23.65 -16.44 -19.27
CA SER A 262 22.25 -16.80 -19.42
C SER A 262 21.60 -17.20 -18.09
N ASP A 263 22.34 -17.84 -17.18
CA ASP A 263 21.84 -18.21 -15.85
C ASP A 263 21.60 -16.96 -15.00
N LYS A 264 22.57 -16.04 -15.00
CA LYS A 264 22.42 -14.74 -14.32
C LYS A 264 21.22 -13.98 -14.87
N GLN A 265 21.01 -13.98 -16.19
CA GLN A 265 19.88 -13.29 -16.81
C GLN A 265 18.53 -13.88 -16.40
N GLN A 266 18.41 -15.21 -16.27
CA GLN A 266 17.19 -15.87 -15.78
C GLN A 266 16.89 -15.48 -14.32
N VAL A 267 17.92 -15.41 -13.48
CA VAL A 267 17.80 -14.96 -12.09
C VAL A 267 17.36 -13.49 -12.06
N ILE A 268 18.01 -12.60 -12.84
CA ILE A 268 17.64 -11.19 -12.95
C ILE A 268 16.18 -11.01 -13.37
N GLN A 269 15.70 -11.81 -14.33
CA GLN A 269 14.29 -11.77 -14.79
C GLN A 269 13.28 -12.18 -13.73
N SER A 270 13.72 -12.86 -12.66
CA SER A 270 12.86 -13.21 -11.51
C SER A 270 12.70 -12.05 -10.52
N PHE A 271 13.48 -10.97 -10.67
CA PHE A 271 13.34 -9.74 -9.89
C PHE A 271 12.63 -8.68 -10.73
N GLN A 272 11.49 -8.22 -10.24
CA GLN A 272 10.82 -7.08 -10.83
C GLN A 272 11.38 -5.80 -10.21
N ILE A 273 12.07 -5.01 -11.02
CA ILE A 273 12.63 -3.71 -10.61
C ILE A 273 11.77 -2.59 -11.22
N GLY A 274 11.32 -1.66 -10.38
CA GLY A 274 10.58 -0.48 -10.80
C GLY A 274 11.11 0.81 -10.18
N ASN A 275 10.62 1.96 -10.64
CA ASN A 275 11.14 3.26 -10.22
C ASN A 275 10.79 3.63 -8.77
N ASP A 276 9.68 3.11 -8.26
CA ASP A 276 9.14 3.43 -6.94
C ASP A 276 8.96 2.16 -6.10
N ARG A 277 8.96 2.30 -4.78
CA ARG A 277 8.56 1.21 -3.86
C ARG A 277 7.04 0.97 -3.98
N LEU A 278 6.62 -0.27 -3.77
CA LEU A 278 5.22 -0.67 -3.72
C LEU A 278 4.86 -1.15 -2.32
N PHE A 279 3.57 -1.17 -1.96
CA PHE A 279 3.14 -1.61 -0.64
C PHE A 279 2.96 -3.13 -0.55
N ASP A 280 2.60 -3.79 -1.66
CA ASP A 280 2.11 -5.18 -1.68
C ASP A 280 3.07 -6.17 -1.00
N ASP A 281 4.35 -6.10 -1.33
CA ASP A 281 5.38 -7.05 -0.87
C ASP A 281 6.40 -6.42 0.09
N ASP A 282 6.25 -5.13 0.40
CA ASP A 282 7.19 -4.35 1.22
C ASP A 282 6.44 -3.70 2.40
N PRO A 283 6.29 -4.42 3.52
CA PRO A 283 5.62 -3.89 4.70
C PRO A 283 6.36 -2.71 5.33
N ARG A 284 7.67 -2.58 5.12
CA ARG A 284 8.47 -1.47 5.65
C ARG A 284 8.11 -0.16 4.99
N PHE A 285 7.74 -0.17 3.70
CA PHE A 285 7.36 1.05 3.00
C PHE A 285 6.15 1.73 3.64
N GLY A 286 5.19 0.94 4.10
CA GLY A 286 4.06 1.40 4.89
C GLY A 286 4.45 2.17 6.15
N LEU A 287 5.41 1.64 6.90
CA LEU A 287 5.94 2.27 8.12
C LEU A 287 6.65 3.60 7.80
N VAL A 288 7.48 3.62 6.74
CA VAL A 288 8.14 4.84 6.25
C VAL A 288 7.11 5.90 5.87
N VAL A 289 6.08 5.54 5.10
CA VAL A 289 5.04 6.48 4.66
C VAL A 289 4.26 7.04 5.85
N LEU A 290 3.93 6.24 6.85
CA LEU A 290 3.30 6.72 8.09
C LEU A 290 4.22 7.68 8.85
N SER A 291 5.48 7.30 9.03
CA SER A 291 6.51 8.10 9.69
C SER A 291 6.67 9.47 9.01
N GLU A 292 6.68 9.51 7.68
CA GLU A 292 6.72 10.76 6.91
C GLU A 292 5.51 11.65 7.10
N ILE A 293 4.30 11.08 7.16
CA ILE A 293 3.08 11.85 7.43
C ILE A 293 3.18 12.51 8.81
N ALA A 294 3.69 11.77 9.81
CA ALA A 294 3.92 12.32 11.14
C ALA A 294 4.99 13.42 11.14
N CYS A 295 6.12 13.20 10.47
CA CYS A 295 7.17 14.21 10.33
C CYS A 295 6.66 15.49 9.65
N ARG A 296 5.83 15.34 8.60
CA ARG A 296 5.23 16.49 7.92
C ARG A 296 4.25 17.23 8.83
N ALA A 297 3.43 16.51 9.60
CA ALA A 297 2.52 17.11 10.58
C ALA A 297 3.29 17.88 11.66
N LEU A 298 4.46 17.39 12.08
CA LEU A 298 5.35 18.05 13.06
C LEU A 298 6.18 19.20 12.47
N SER A 299 6.18 19.37 11.15
CA SER A 299 6.95 20.43 10.52
C SER A 299 6.43 21.83 10.93
N PRO A 300 7.29 22.87 10.98
CA PRO A 300 6.87 24.22 11.32
C PRO A 300 5.75 24.79 10.43
N ALA A 301 5.62 24.28 9.20
CA ALA A 301 4.60 24.73 8.25
C ALA A 301 3.20 24.18 8.54
N VAL A 302 3.10 23.01 9.18
CA VAL A 302 1.81 22.35 9.48
C VAL A 302 1.47 22.46 10.96
N ASN A 303 2.44 22.17 11.84
CA ASN A 303 2.33 22.25 13.29
C ASN A 303 1.07 21.57 13.86
N ASP A 304 0.86 20.30 13.49
CA ASP A 304 -0.23 19.44 13.97
C ASP A 304 0.31 18.21 14.74
N PRO A 305 0.66 18.35 16.03
CA PRO A 305 1.07 17.24 16.90
C PRO A 305 0.01 16.13 17.02
N GLY A 306 -1.27 16.46 16.86
CA GLY A 306 -2.38 15.52 16.97
C GLY A 306 -2.33 14.42 15.91
N THR A 307 -1.99 14.79 14.67
CA THR A 307 -1.78 13.82 13.59
C THR A 307 -0.59 12.88 13.87
N ALA A 308 0.52 13.40 14.38
CA ALA A 308 1.67 12.57 14.74
C ALA A 308 1.33 11.59 15.89
N ILE A 309 0.60 12.04 16.91
CA ILE A 309 0.10 11.20 18.01
C ILE A 309 -0.80 10.06 17.50
N ASN A 310 -1.67 10.35 16.53
CA ASN A 310 -2.51 9.35 15.87
C ASN A 310 -1.66 8.30 15.13
N ILE A 311 -0.65 8.75 14.38
CA ILE A 311 0.26 7.87 13.65
C ILE A 311 1.07 6.98 14.59
N ILE A 312 1.57 7.50 15.72
CA ILE A 312 2.22 6.68 16.75
C ILE A 312 1.28 5.56 17.21
N GLY A 313 0.00 5.86 17.46
CA GLY A 313 -0.99 4.84 17.80
C GLY A 313 -1.24 3.84 16.68
N THR A 314 -1.17 4.28 15.42
CA THR A 314 -1.30 3.45 14.22
C THR A 314 -0.13 2.47 14.08
N LEU A 315 1.10 2.96 14.26
CA LEU A 315 2.30 2.12 14.27
C LEU A 315 2.24 1.06 15.37
N VAL A 316 1.78 1.41 16.58
CA VAL A 316 1.59 0.42 17.66
C VAL A 316 0.62 -0.68 17.22
N ARG A 317 -0.52 -0.36 16.59
CA ARG A 317 -1.46 -1.39 16.08
C ARG A 317 -0.81 -2.31 15.06
N LEU A 318 0.04 -1.77 14.17
CA LEU A 318 0.75 -2.55 13.16
C LEU A 318 1.83 -3.47 13.78
N PHE A 319 2.56 -3.02 14.80
CA PHE A 319 3.51 -3.88 15.51
C PHE A 319 2.82 -4.92 16.42
N VAL A 320 1.69 -4.58 17.03
CA VAL A 320 0.82 -5.56 17.73
C VAL A 320 0.37 -6.63 16.75
N LEU A 321 -0.06 -6.23 15.55
CA LEU A 321 -0.41 -7.18 14.49
C LEU A 321 0.79 -8.06 14.14
N TRP A 322 1.97 -7.46 13.92
CA TRP A 322 3.22 -8.17 13.60
C TRP A 322 3.61 -9.23 14.64
N ASN A 323 3.34 -8.97 15.92
CA ASN A 323 3.68 -9.90 17.01
C ASN A 323 2.62 -10.99 17.25
N ASN A 324 1.48 -10.96 16.56
CA ASN A 324 0.40 -11.94 16.71
C ASN A 324 0.18 -12.70 15.38
N PRO A 325 1.12 -13.59 14.98
CA PRO A 325 0.95 -14.38 13.77
C PRO A 325 -0.26 -15.33 13.91
N PRO A 326 -1.01 -15.58 12.82
CA PRO A 326 -2.10 -16.55 12.85
C PRO A 326 -1.58 -17.94 13.23
N PRO A 327 -2.40 -18.77 13.93
CA PRO A 327 -2.02 -20.13 14.27
C PRO A 327 -1.72 -20.94 13.00
N LYS A 328 -0.52 -21.49 12.92
CA LYS A 328 -0.04 -22.29 11.78
C LYS A 328 -0.71 -23.66 11.81
N THR A 329 -1.27 -24.11 10.69
CA THR A 329 -1.73 -25.49 10.52
C THR A 329 -0.54 -26.40 10.20
N GLU A 330 -0.55 -27.66 10.68
CA GLU A 330 0.59 -28.59 10.54
C GLU A 330 1.08 -28.78 9.09
N ASP A 331 0.18 -28.70 8.10
CA ASP A 331 0.51 -28.79 6.66
C ASP A 331 1.31 -27.59 6.09
N GLU A 332 1.44 -26.47 6.83
CA GLU A 332 2.26 -25.32 6.44
C GLU A 332 3.75 -25.47 6.84
N HIS A 333 4.16 -26.62 7.41
CA HIS A 333 5.53 -26.83 7.93
C HIS A 333 6.62 -27.00 6.87
N ALA A 334 6.28 -27.37 5.63
CA ALA A 334 7.29 -27.62 4.61
C ALA A 334 7.54 -26.34 3.78
N PRO A 335 8.77 -25.80 3.74
CA PRO A 335 9.10 -24.70 2.84
C PRO A 335 8.80 -25.14 1.40
N LYS A 336 7.94 -24.38 0.72
CA LYS A 336 7.52 -24.68 -0.66
C LYS A 336 8.71 -24.67 -1.63
N TYR A 337 9.69 -23.81 -1.34
CA TYR A 337 10.86 -23.57 -2.18
C TYR A 337 12.16 -23.89 -1.40
N SER A 338 12.51 -25.17 -1.38
CA SER A 338 13.62 -25.72 -0.58
C SER A 338 15.04 -25.30 -1.02
N ARG A 339 15.20 -24.72 -2.21
CA ARG A 339 16.50 -24.34 -2.78
C ARG A 339 16.72 -22.83 -2.83
N VAL A 340 15.78 -22.04 -2.29
CA VAL A 340 15.87 -20.58 -2.23
C VAL A 340 15.95 -20.14 -0.78
N GLU A 341 17.11 -19.58 -0.40
CA GLU A 341 17.38 -18.99 0.90
C GLU A 341 16.98 -17.51 0.89
N VAL A 342 16.10 -17.10 1.80
CA VAL A 342 15.53 -15.75 1.84
C VAL A 342 15.74 -15.16 3.24
N PRO A 343 16.27 -13.93 3.35
CA PRO A 343 16.42 -13.28 4.65
C PRO A 343 15.05 -12.88 5.20
N GLU A 344 14.91 -12.98 6.53
CA GLU A 344 13.77 -12.42 7.23
C GLU A 344 13.87 -10.89 7.34
N ILE A 345 12.75 -10.21 7.63
CA ILE A 345 12.76 -8.76 7.83
C ILE A 345 13.30 -8.47 9.23
N SER A 346 14.32 -7.60 9.31
CA SER A 346 14.87 -7.09 10.56
C SER A 346 13.82 -6.24 11.30
N ILE A 347 13.53 -6.58 12.55
CA ILE A 347 12.64 -5.76 13.39
C ILE A 347 13.27 -4.41 13.71
N HIS A 348 14.59 -4.34 13.87
CA HIS A 348 15.31 -3.09 14.13
C HIS A 348 15.12 -2.11 12.97
N ASP A 349 15.26 -2.61 11.74
CA ASP A 349 15.01 -1.83 10.54
C ASP A 349 13.56 -1.32 10.46
N MET A 350 12.58 -2.14 10.86
CA MET A 350 11.19 -1.72 10.91
C MET A 350 10.97 -0.61 11.94
N PHE A 351 11.62 -0.68 13.11
CA PHE A 351 11.56 0.36 14.13
C PHE A 351 12.24 1.66 13.69
N ASP A 352 13.37 1.56 12.99
CA ASP A 352 14.04 2.70 12.38
C ASP A 352 13.12 3.43 11.39
N ASP A 353 12.52 2.67 10.47
CA ASP A 353 11.57 3.21 9.49
C ASP A 353 10.36 3.87 10.17
N ALA A 354 9.84 3.27 11.24
CA ALA A 354 8.64 3.72 11.92
C ALA A 354 8.83 4.92 12.86
N PHE A 355 9.87 4.92 13.69
CA PHE A 355 9.96 5.82 14.85
C PHE A 355 11.08 6.86 14.76
N THR A 356 12.14 6.61 13.98
CA THR A 356 13.32 7.49 13.98
C THR A 356 12.99 8.91 13.51
N GLY A 357 12.19 9.07 12.46
CA GLY A 357 11.75 10.38 11.98
C GLY A 357 10.90 11.13 13.01
N ILE A 358 9.88 10.46 13.55
CA ILE A 358 8.96 11.01 14.55
C ILE A 358 9.70 11.48 15.80
N ALA A 359 10.63 10.66 16.30
CA ALA A 359 11.42 10.99 17.48
C ALA A 359 12.38 12.17 17.25
N ARG A 360 12.84 12.39 16.02
CA ARG A 360 13.69 13.53 15.66
C ARG A 360 12.87 14.81 15.57
N ASP A 361 11.78 14.78 14.79
CA ASP A 361 11.01 15.98 14.47
C ASP A 361 10.07 16.38 15.61
N GLY A 362 9.66 15.43 16.45
CA GLY A 362 8.82 15.66 17.64
C GLY A 362 9.60 15.94 18.92
N ALA A 363 10.94 16.02 18.87
CA ALA A 363 11.79 16.10 20.06
C ALA A 363 11.47 17.30 20.97
N GLY A 364 11.10 18.44 20.38
CA GLY A 364 10.71 19.66 21.09
C GLY A 364 9.23 19.72 21.48
N THR A 365 8.45 18.68 21.22
CA THR A 365 6.99 18.64 21.44
C THR A 365 6.65 17.62 22.53
N VAL A 366 6.33 18.12 23.71
CA VAL A 366 6.20 17.32 24.94
C VAL A 366 5.14 16.24 24.82
N GLU A 367 3.96 16.57 24.29
CA GLU A 367 2.84 15.66 24.10
C GLU A 367 3.18 14.50 23.13
N VAL A 368 4.00 14.77 22.11
CA VAL A 368 4.46 13.77 21.14
C VAL A 368 5.48 12.85 21.79
N MET A 369 6.45 13.42 22.53
CA MET A 369 7.46 12.63 23.23
C MET A 369 6.85 11.72 24.30
N ILE A 370 5.91 12.22 25.10
CA ILE A 370 5.18 11.39 26.08
C ILE A 370 4.42 10.26 25.37
N ARG A 371 3.74 10.58 24.26
CA ARG A 371 3.01 9.56 23.50
C ARG A 371 3.94 8.49 22.92
N LEU A 372 5.07 8.91 22.38
CA LEU A 372 6.08 8.01 21.82
C LEU A 372 6.66 7.08 22.88
N GLN A 373 7.00 7.59 24.07
CA GLN A 373 7.49 6.75 25.17
C GLN A 373 6.45 5.72 25.61
N LYS A 374 5.18 6.12 25.79
CA LYS A 374 4.09 5.19 26.13
C LYS A 374 3.86 4.13 25.04
N ALA A 375 4.00 4.51 23.77
CA ALA A 375 3.88 3.59 22.65
C ALA A 375 4.99 2.54 22.67
N LEU A 376 6.25 2.96 22.83
CA LEU A 376 7.40 2.06 22.92
C LEU A 376 7.32 1.17 24.17
N GLN A 377 6.86 1.69 25.30
CA GLN A 377 6.57 0.88 26.49
C GLN A 377 5.54 -0.21 26.20
N SER A 378 4.48 0.12 25.46
CA SER A 378 3.46 -0.86 25.08
C SER A 378 4.06 -1.97 24.22
N LEU A 379 4.98 -1.62 23.31
CA LEU A 379 5.70 -2.60 22.48
C LEU A 379 6.67 -3.48 23.29
N VAL A 380 7.30 -2.95 24.34
CA VAL A 380 8.10 -3.77 25.27
C VAL A 380 7.23 -4.79 26.01
N LEU A 381 6.01 -4.42 26.41
CA LEU A 381 5.14 -5.30 27.18
C LEU A 381 4.56 -6.46 26.37
N ILE A 382 4.35 -6.27 25.07
CA ILE A 382 3.73 -7.28 24.20
C ILE A 382 4.74 -8.05 23.35
N GLY A 383 5.88 -7.43 23.01
CA GLY A 383 6.79 -7.91 22.00
C GLY A 383 7.61 -9.11 22.44
N ASP A 384 8.11 -9.87 21.46
CA ASP A 384 9.18 -10.83 21.67
C ASP A 384 10.52 -10.15 22.07
N ALA A 385 11.56 -10.94 22.34
CA ALA A 385 12.85 -10.41 22.81
C ALA A 385 13.46 -9.39 21.83
N SER A 386 13.30 -9.60 20.51
CA SER A 386 13.87 -8.71 19.49
C SER A 386 13.11 -7.39 19.42
N MET A 387 11.78 -7.43 19.49
CA MET A 387 10.93 -6.24 19.57
C MET A 387 11.14 -5.46 20.87
N GLN A 388 11.31 -6.15 22.00
CA GLN A 388 11.62 -5.52 23.29
C GLN A 388 12.92 -4.72 23.22
N GLU A 389 13.97 -5.31 22.67
CA GLU A 389 15.27 -4.66 22.53
C GLU A 389 15.19 -3.44 21.60
N ALA A 390 14.56 -3.60 20.43
CA ALA A 390 14.33 -2.48 19.51
C ALA A 390 13.53 -1.34 20.19
N ALA A 391 12.44 -1.66 20.89
CA ALA A 391 11.61 -0.67 21.56
C ALA A 391 12.37 0.10 22.65
N LYS A 392 13.19 -0.60 23.47
CA LYS A 392 14.05 0.04 24.47
C LYS A 392 15.11 0.93 23.82
N HIS A 393 15.76 0.46 22.77
CA HIS A 393 16.76 1.24 22.02
C HIS A 393 16.17 2.56 21.51
N HIS A 394 15.00 2.51 20.85
CA HIS A 394 14.33 3.70 20.34
C HIS A 394 13.82 4.63 21.45
N ALA A 395 13.39 4.08 22.59
CA ALA A 395 12.94 4.86 23.73
C ALA A 395 14.08 5.71 24.33
N LEU A 396 15.26 5.10 24.47
CA LEU A 396 16.47 5.79 24.94
C LEU A 396 16.94 6.85 23.95
N LEU A 397 16.93 6.57 22.65
CA LEU A 397 17.33 7.55 21.63
C LEU A 397 16.34 8.72 21.54
N ALA A 398 15.04 8.45 21.66
CA ALA A 398 14.02 9.48 21.70
C ALA A 398 14.17 10.37 22.95
N LEU A 399 14.45 9.78 24.12
CA LEU A 399 14.74 10.54 25.35
C LEU A 399 15.95 11.47 25.17
N LYS A 400 17.05 10.97 24.61
CA LYS A 400 18.25 11.78 24.31
C LYS A 400 17.93 12.97 23.42
N ARG A 401 17.07 12.79 22.41
CA ARG A 401 16.64 13.88 21.52
C ARG A 401 15.80 14.92 22.25
N ALA A 402 14.87 14.49 23.11
CA ALA A 402 14.07 15.40 23.93
C ALA A 402 14.95 16.20 24.91
N GLN A 403 15.98 15.59 25.50
CA GLN A 403 16.93 16.29 26.37
C GLN A 403 17.71 17.40 25.64
N LEU A 404 17.95 17.24 24.34
CA LEU A 404 18.63 18.25 23.53
C LEU A 404 17.68 19.37 23.04
N ALA A 405 16.36 19.11 22.99
CA ALA A 405 15.39 20.00 22.38
C ALA A 405 14.47 20.73 23.38
N LEU A 406 14.17 20.13 24.53
CA LEU A 406 13.31 20.71 25.56
C LEU A 406 14.14 21.56 26.53
N ASN A 407 13.74 22.84 26.66
CA ASN A 407 14.42 23.78 27.54
C ASN A 407 13.81 23.86 28.94
N LEU A 408 12.55 23.44 29.10
CA LEU A 408 11.84 23.49 30.37
C LEU A 408 12.08 22.19 31.16
N THR A 409 12.57 22.33 32.40
CA THR A 409 12.94 21.20 33.26
C THR A 409 11.73 20.33 33.61
N GLU A 410 10.57 20.93 33.82
CA GLU A 410 9.31 20.26 34.14
C GLU A 410 8.86 19.35 32.99
N ASP A 411 8.94 19.84 31.76
CA ASP A 411 8.60 19.07 30.56
C ASP A 411 9.54 17.87 30.39
N LEU A 412 10.85 18.11 30.56
CA LEU A 412 11.87 17.08 30.50
C LEU A 412 11.66 16.01 31.57
N THR A 413 11.29 16.42 32.80
CA THR A 413 11.00 15.51 33.91
C THR A 413 9.84 14.57 33.57
N ILE A 414 8.77 15.07 32.95
CA ILE A 414 7.62 14.25 32.55
C ILE A 414 8.03 13.24 31.46
N VAL A 415 8.84 13.65 30.49
CA VAL A 415 9.35 12.75 29.44
C VAL A 415 10.30 11.69 30.03
N CYS A 416 11.19 12.05 30.96
CA CYS A 416 12.06 11.12 31.68
C CYS A 416 11.25 10.07 32.44
N ASN A 417 10.20 10.49 33.17
CA ASN A 417 9.32 9.56 33.89
C ASN A 417 8.62 8.58 32.95
N ALA A 418 8.18 9.05 31.77
CA ALA A 418 7.58 8.17 30.76
C ALA A 418 8.59 7.18 30.14
N ALA A 419 9.88 7.50 30.11
CA ALA A 419 10.96 6.68 29.55
C ALA A 419 11.59 5.70 30.56
N ALA A 420 11.22 5.74 31.84
CA ALA A 420 11.86 4.98 32.91
C ALA A 420 11.90 3.46 32.66
N PHE A 421 10.90 2.91 31.96
CA PHE A 421 10.83 1.48 31.60
C PHE A 421 12.01 0.99 30.74
N ALA A 422 12.68 1.88 30.02
CA ALA A 422 13.77 1.53 29.11
C ALA A 422 15.14 1.41 29.82
N SER A 423 15.26 1.91 31.05
CA SER A 423 16.52 2.00 31.79
C SER A 423 16.76 0.85 32.78
N THR A 424 15.78 -0.05 32.97
CA THR A 424 15.80 -1.06 34.04
C THR A 424 16.70 -2.28 33.78
N ASP A 425 17.42 -2.36 32.65
CA ASP A 425 18.35 -3.46 32.33
C ASP A 425 19.82 -3.04 32.15
N VAL A 426 20.19 -1.78 32.43
CA VAL A 426 21.60 -1.37 32.42
C VAL A 426 22.18 -1.60 33.81
N SER A 427 23.11 -2.57 33.93
CA SER A 427 23.86 -2.79 35.17
C SER A 427 24.40 -1.47 35.73
N PRO A 428 24.35 -1.24 37.07
CA PRO A 428 24.66 0.04 37.71
C PRO A 428 26.18 0.30 37.76
N GLY A 429 26.82 0.42 36.59
CA GLY A 429 28.25 0.69 36.44
C GLY A 429 28.59 1.91 35.58
N ASN A 430 27.62 2.48 34.84
CA ASN A 430 27.91 3.52 33.83
C ASN A 430 27.18 4.86 34.00
N LEU A 431 26.55 5.11 35.15
CA LEU A 431 25.89 6.41 35.44
C LEU A 431 26.73 7.37 36.30
N GLN A 432 27.97 7.03 36.65
CA GLN A 432 28.87 7.92 37.41
C GLN A 432 29.75 8.85 36.53
N GLY A 433 29.60 8.84 35.21
CA GLY A 433 30.38 9.70 34.31
C GLY A 433 29.78 11.08 34.00
N LEU A 434 28.61 11.44 34.57
CA LEU A 434 27.87 12.67 34.20
C LEU A 434 27.69 13.67 35.34
N SER A 435 28.46 13.54 36.40
CA SER A 435 28.50 14.53 37.49
C SER A 435 29.93 14.69 38.01
N GLY A 436 30.69 15.61 37.43
CA GLY A 436 32.00 15.98 37.94
C GLY A 436 32.84 16.84 36.99
N ASP A 437 33.14 18.06 37.47
CA ASP A 437 34.29 18.90 37.11
C ASP A 437 34.21 19.87 35.92
N GLY A 438 33.99 21.14 36.27
CA GLY A 438 34.15 22.29 35.37
C GLY A 438 34.11 23.65 36.07
N VAL A 439 34.64 23.78 37.29
CA VAL A 439 34.92 25.10 37.89
C VAL A 439 36.39 25.13 38.34
N GLN A 440 37.28 25.54 37.45
CA GLN A 440 38.63 25.97 37.84
C GLN A 440 38.73 27.50 37.76
N ASN A 441 38.88 28.04 38.97
CA ASN A 441 39.25 29.40 39.30
C ASN A 441 40.70 29.67 38.83
N HIS A 442 40.91 30.67 37.96
CA HIS A 442 42.24 31.26 37.80
C HIS A 442 42.17 32.77 38.03
N ARG A 443 42.78 33.17 39.16
CA ARG A 443 43.14 34.53 39.52
C ARG A 443 44.53 34.86 38.96
N ALA A 444 44.62 36.05 38.39
CA ALA A 444 45.74 37.00 38.42
C ALA A 444 47.01 36.60 37.62
N PRO A 445 47.91 37.56 37.28
CA PRO A 445 48.35 38.69 38.10
C PRO A 445 47.50 39.96 38.05
#